data_AF-A0A1Q4XGE3-F1
#
_entry.id   AF-A0A1Q4XGE3-F1
#
_cell.length_a   1.000
_cell.length_b   1.000
_cell.length_c   1.000
_cell.angle_alpha   90.00
_cell.angle_beta   90.00
_cell.angle_gamma   90.00
#
_symmetry.space_group_name_H-M   'P 1'
#
loop_
_entity.id
_entity.type
_entity.pdbx_description
1 polymer ?
#
loop_
_entity_poly.entity_id
_entity_poly.type
_entity_poly.pdbx_seq_one_letter_code
_entity_poly.pdbx_strand_id
1 'polypeptide(L)'
;MDTTDLRDPATPVDVVFEVLQNTATRTAAAYMRAAEAATTPEEKDDAKEKMIRAWQVKRRRHLTRDEMITLIEQLQEERDRLRGA
;
A
#
# COMPACT_ATOMS: atom_id res chain seq x y z
N MET A 1 6.35 14.38 11.16
CA MET A 1 5.12 13.70 10.72
C MET A 1 4.33 13.45 11.98
N ASP A 2 3.11 14.00 12.07
CA ASP A 2 2.14 13.58 13.09
C ASP A 2 2.04 12.06 13.04
N THR A 3 2.49 11.39 14.09
CA THR A 3 2.27 9.96 14.26
C THR A 3 0.83 9.79 14.70
N THR A 4 -0.11 9.86 13.75
CA THR A 4 -1.48 9.41 13.97
C THR A 4 -1.40 7.94 14.37
N ASP A 5 -1.66 7.65 15.64
CA ASP A 5 -1.77 6.27 16.09
C ASP A 5 -3.06 5.68 15.50
N LEU A 6 -2.90 4.87 14.45
CA LEU A 6 -4.02 4.23 13.78
C LEU A 6 -4.68 3.18 14.68
N ARG A 7 -3.97 2.66 15.69
CA ARG A 7 -4.49 1.70 16.67
C ARG A 7 -5.23 2.39 17.81
N ASP A 8 -5.09 3.71 17.98
CA ASP A 8 -5.89 4.48 18.93
C ASP A 8 -7.38 4.35 18.54
N PRO A 9 -8.25 3.79 19.40
CA PRO A 9 -9.68 3.67 19.12
C PRO A 9 -10.37 5.04 18.90
N ALA A 10 -9.79 6.13 19.39
CA ALA A 10 -10.27 7.48 19.15
C ALA A 10 -9.98 7.99 17.73
N THR A 11 -9.01 7.41 17.01
CA THR A 11 -8.73 7.78 15.62
C THR A 11 -9.93 7.36 14.75
N PRO A 12 -10.57 8.27 13.98
CA PRO A 12 -11.73 7.94 13.17
C PRO A 12 -11.45 6.88 12.08
N VAL A 13 -12.45 6.03 11.79
CA VAL A 13 -12.31 4.92 10.82
C VAL A 13 -12.09 5.42 9.39
N ASP A 14 -12.69 6.55 9.03
CA ASP A 14 -12.47 7.25 7.76
C ASP A 14 -11.04 7.76 7.62
N VAL A 15 -10.42 8.24 8.70
CA VAL A 15 -8.98 8.59 8.72
C VAL A 15 -8.13 7.34 8.46
N VAL A 16 -8.42 6.21 9.11
CA VAL A 16 -7.71 4.94 8.85
C VAL A 16 -7.87 4.52 7.38
N PHE A 17 -9.08 4.66 6.83
CA PHE A 17 -9.36 4.36 5.42
C PHE A 17 -8.62 5.29 4.46
N GLU A 18 -8.54 6.59 4.75
CA GLU A 18 -7.77 7.55 3.96
C GLU A 18 -6.27 7.20 3.97
N VAL A 19 -5.72 6.85 5.13
CA VAL A 19 -4.33 6.40 5.25
C VAL A 19 -4.09 5.12 4.46
N LEU A 20 -5.02 4.18 4.48
CA LEU A 20 -4.98 2.97 3.63
C LEU A 20 -4.94 3.35 2.14
N GLN A 21 -5.83 4.22 1.68
CA GLN A 21 -5.88 4.65 0.28
C GLN A 21 -4.59 5.37 -0.16
N ASN A 22 -4.06 6.25 0.69
CA ASN A 22 -2.82 6.97 0.44
C ASN A 22 -1.61 6.00 0.40
N THR A 23 -1.56 5.05 1.33
CA THR A 23 -0.51 4.02 1.37
C THR A 23 -0.55 3.15 0.11
N ALA A 24 -1.73 2.64 -0.24
CA ALA A 24 -1.96 1.88 -1.48
C ALA A 24 -1.54 2.64 -2.74
N THR A 25 -1.83 3.95 -2.82
CA THR A 25 -1.39 4.82 -3.93
C THR A 25 0.13 4.82 -4.06
N ARG A 26 0.83 5.05 -2.94
CA ARG A 26 2.28 5.18 -2.91
C ARG A 26 2.96 3.85 -3.23
N THR A 27 2.41 2.73 -2.75
CA THR A 27 2.93 1.39 -3.03
C THR A 27 2.72 1.02 -4.51
N ALA A 28 1.55 1.30 -5.09
CA ALA A 28 1.32 1.12 -6.52
C ALA A 28 2.30 1.95 -7.38
N ALA A 29 2.53 3.21 -7.01
CA ALA A 29 3.52 4.06 -7.69
C ALA A 29 4.97 3.58 -7.51
N ALA A 30 5.30 2.87 -6.42
CA ALA A 30 6.61 2.26 -6.23
C ALA A 30 6.78 1.04 -7.15
N TYR A 31 5.77 0.18 -7.25
CA TYR A 31 5.78 -0.94 -8.19
C TYR A 31 5.79 -0.49 -9.66
N MET A 32 5.13 0.63 -9.99
CA MET A 32 5.25 1.22 -11.34
C MET A 32 6.70 1.60 -11.67
N ARG A 33 7.41 2.25 -10.74
CA ARG A 33 8.84 2.56 -10.90
C ARG A 33 9.71 1.31 -10.99
N ALA A 34 9.40 0.28 -10.21
CA ALA A 34 10.09 -1.00 -10.31
C ALA A 34 9.88 -1.67 -11.69
N ALA A 35 8.66 -1.61 -12.23
CA ALA A 35 8.35 -2.12 -13.57
C ALA A 35 9.05 -1.32 -14.69
N GLU A 36 9.30 -0.03 -14.48
CA GLU A 36 10.07 0.81 -15.41
C GLU A 36 11.58 0.53 -15.34
N ALA A 37 12.09 0.20 -14.16
CA ALA A 37 13.49 -0.14 -13.92
C ALA A 37 13.83 -1.61 -14.24
N ALA A 38 12.82 -2.47 -14.39
CA ALA A 38 12.99 -3.89 -14.67
C ALA A 38 13.79 -4.14 -15.95
N THR A 39 14.72 -5.09 -15.89
CA THR A 39 15.61 -5.43 -17.03
C THR A 39 15.10 -6.62 -17.81
N THR A 40 14.20 -7.40 -17.22
CA THR A 40 13.56 -8.56 -17.83
C THR A 40 12.05 -8.38 -17.97
N PRO A 41 11.40 -9.03 -18.96
CA PRO A 41 9.95 -9.04 -19.06
C PRO A 41 9.26 -9.61 -17.82
N GLU A 42 9.84 -10.63 -17.20
CA GLU A 42 9.30 -11.31 -16.02
C GLU A 42 9.23 -10.37 -14.80
N GLU A 43 10.32 -9.66 -14.50
CA GLU A 43 10.35 -8.65 -13.43
C GLU A 43 9.33 -7.52 -13.67
N LYS A 44 9.19 -7.10 -14.92
CA LYS A 44 8.24 -6.05 -15.31
C LYS A 44 6.79 -6.48 -15.09
N ASP A 45 6.47 -7.71 -15.46
CA ASP A 45 5.10 -8.23 -15.33
C ASP A 45 4.74 -8.54 -13.88
N ASP A 46 5.68 -9.09 -13.09
CA ASP A 46 5.51 -9.25 -11.64
C ASP A 46 5.27 -7.90 -10.94
N ALA A 47 6.06 -6.88 -11.26
CA ALA A 47 5.89 -5.54 -10.71
C ALA A 47 4.54 -4.93 -11.10
N LYS A 48 4.07 -5.11 -12.33
CA LYS A 48 2.72 -4.66 -12.75
C LYS A 48 1.61 -5.39 -12.03
N GLU A 49 1.73 -6.70 -11.81
CA GLU A 49 0.72 -7.46 -11.08
C GLU A 49 0.60 -6.93 -9.65
N LYS A 50 1.73 -6.73 -8.98
CA LYS A 50 1.78 -6.15 -7.63
C LYS A 50 1.24 -4.72 -7.58
N MET A 51 1.52 -3.90 -8.59
CA MET A 51 0.91 -2.57 -8.74
C MET A 51 -0.63 -2.65 -8.78
N ILE A 52 -1.18 -3.57 -9.58
CA ILE A 52 -2.64 -3.74 -9.71
C ILE A 52 -3.23 -4.19 -8.36
N ARG A 53 -2.60 -5.15 -7.68
CA ARG A 53 -3.03 -5.62 -6.35
C ARG A 53 -3.06 -4.47 -5.34
N ALA A 54 -2.00 -3.67 -5.26
CA ALA A 54 -1.95 -2.50 -4.39
C ALA A 54 -3.06 -1.49 -4.71
N TRP A 55 -3.34 -1.24 -5.99
CA TRP A 55 -4.39 -0.31 -6.40
C TRP A 55 -5.80 -0.81 -6.04
N GLN A 56 -6.06 -2.12 -6.14
CA GLN A 56 -7.35 -2.72 -5.80
C GLN A 56 -7.73 -2.55 -4.31
N VAL A 57 -6.75 -2.41 -3.41
CA VAL A 57 -6.99 -2.18 -1.98
C VAL A 57 -7.88 -0.95 -1.74
N LYS A 58 -7.73 0.11 -2.55
CA LYS A 58 -8.54 1.33 -2.44
C LYS A 58 -10.04 1.13 -2.63
N ARG A 59 -10.43 0.05 -3.31
CA ARG A 59 -11.83 -0.27 -3.65
C ARG A 59 -12.52 -1.09 -2.55
N ARG A 60 -11.79 -1.58 -1.55
CA ARG A 60 -12.33 -2.42 -0.48
C ARG A 60 -12.96 -1.55 0.62
N ARG A 61 -14.26 -1.24 0.46
CA ARG A 61 -15.02 -0.40 1.41
C ARG A 61 -15.59 -1.13 2.63
N HIS A 62 -15.47 -2.46 2.67
CA HIS A 62 -16.07 -3.31 3.71
C HIS A 62 -15.04 -3.83 4.73
N LEU A 63 -13.86 -3.22 4.78
CA LEU A 63 -12.82 -3.62 5.72
C LEU A 63 -13.12 -3.09 7.12
N THR A 64 -12.92 -3.94 8.11
CA THR A 64 -12.82 -3.55 9.51
C THR A 64 -11.58 -2.69 9.74
N ARG A 65 -11.57 -1.96 10.87
CA ARG A 65 -10.42 -1.16 11.28
C ARG A 65 -9.11 -1.96 11.30
N ASP A 66 -9.14 -3.13 11.93
CA ASP A 66 -7.95 -3.98 12.11
C ASP A 66 -7.44 -4.52 10.77
N GLU A 67 -8.35 -4.87 9.85
CA GLU A 67 -7.98 -5.26 8.49
C GLU A 67 -7.33 -4.10 7.73
N MET A 68 -7.84 -2.88 7.87
CA MET A 68 -7.22 -1.70 7.23
C MET A 68 -5.82 -1.43 7.78
N ILE A 69 -5.64 -1.50 9.11
CA ILE A 69 -4.33 -1.31 9.75
C ILE A 69 -3.35 -2.38 9.28
N THR A 70 -3.77 -3.64 9.27
CA THR A 70 -2.94 -4.76 8.79
C THR A 70 -2.51 -4.55 7.34
N LEU A 71 -3.42 -4.11 6.46
CA LEU A 71 -3.08 -3.80 5.07
C LEU A 71 -2.15 -2.59 4.93
N ILE A 72 -2.29 -1.57 5.79
CA ILE A 72 -1.36 -0.43 5.83
C ILE A 72 0.05 -0.92 6.17
N GLU A 73 0.19 -1.72 7.23
CA GLU A 73 1.47 -2.28 7.68
C GLU A 73 2.12 -3.13 6.57
N GLN A 74 1.36 -4.02 5.94
CA GLN A 74 1.83 -4.84 4.81
C GLN A 74 2.30 -3.99 3.61
N LEU A 75 1.50 -3.00 3.19
CA LEU A 75 1.85 -2.13 2.05
C LEU A 75 3.04 -1.23 2.34
N GLN A 76 3.24 -0.82 3.60
CA GLN A 76 4.42 -0.09 4.04
C GLN A 76 5.67 -0.97 3.97
N GLU A 77 5.60 -2.19 4.50
CA GLU A 77 6.70 -3.16 4.44
C GLU A 77 7.10 -3.47 2.98
N GLU A 78 6.12 -3.71 2.10
CA GLU A 78 6.37 -3.92 0.67
C GLU A 78 7.10 -2.73 0.04
N ARG A 79 6.67 -1.50 0.35
CA ARG A 79 7.29 -0.28 -0.19
C ARG A 79 8.71 -0.10 0.35
N ASP A 80 8.98 -0.46 1.59
CA ASP A 80 10.30 -0.34 2.18
C ASP A 80 11.26 -1.37 1.57
N ARG A 81 10.80 -2.59 1.25
CA ARG A 81 11.57 -3.56 0.46
C ARG A 81 11.91 -3.02 -0.94
N LEU A 82 10.97 -2.35 -1.62
CA LEU A 82 11.21 -1.71 -2.92
C LEU A 82 12.17 -0.52 -2.88
N ARG A 83 12.41 0.08 -1.71
CA ARG A 83 13.36 1.18 -1.51
C ARG A 83 14.77 0.69 -1.17
N GLY A 84 14.89 -0.51 -0.61
CA GLY A 84 16.15 -1.15 -0.26
C GLY A 84 16.71 -2.11 -1.31
N ALA A 85 15.93 -2.39 -2.37
CA ALA A 85 16.34 -3.12 -3.56
C ALA A 85 16.91 -2.16 -4.61
#